data_AF-A0AAV4IVD2-F1
#
_entry.id   AF-A0AAV4IVD2-F1
#
_cell.length_a   1.000
_cell.length_b   1.000
_cell.length_c   1.000
_cell.angle_alpha   90.00
_cell.angle_beta   90.00
_cell.angle_gamma   90.00
#
_symmetry.space_group_name_H-M   'P 1'
#
loop_
_entity.id
_entity.type
_entity.pdbx_description
1 polymer ?
#
loop_
_entity_poly.entity_id
_entity_poly.type
_entity_poly.pdbx_seq_one_letter_code
_entity_poly.pdbx_strand_id
1 'polypeptide(L)'
;MAHKLHDMQMECVRKFVCCFMKPEHIPTNLQKLTIDSITDTSSHLPHKHIYIGYSKIKAPSKFMDKVLQGYMSAAQIMLKKLPTHNSTLVAFSAMDPDLTNDSVVMSNLEILGKKLDHFLTAEEKGPYKDEVRAYVNDKTLPPANDRVDKWWAQESVSSKYPILSKVTLAAFTVFHGPLVESAFSEMSRIINKQTNRMSVQMLNAYQTIKYELKASNSSALEFFRRKKTLKQTPSTPSYAGT
;
A
#
# COMPACT_ATOMS: atom_id res chain seq x y z
N MET A 1 0.35 3.77 -0.41
CA MET A 1 0.18 3.41 1.02
C MET A 1 0.99 2.17 1.38
N ALA A 2 0.82 1.02 0.71
CA ALA A 2 1.61 -0.18 1.01
C ALA A 2 3.13 -0.05 0.71
N HIS A 3 3.52 0.72 -0.32
CA HIS A 3 4.93 0.97 -0.64
C HIS A 3 5.68 1.67 0.51
N LYS A 4 5.06 2.61 1.23
CA LYS A 4 5.65 3.28 2.40
C LYS A 4 5.49 2.50 3.71
N LEU A 5 4.71 1.41 3.72
CA LEU A 5 4.39 0.71 4.97
C LEU A 5 5.63 0.13 5.63
N HIS A 6 6.54 -0.45 4.83
CA HIS A 6 7.80 -0.97 5.34
C HIS A 6 8.66 0.16 5.93
N ASP A 7 8.82 1.26 5.20
CA ASP A 7 9.63 2.40 5.65
C ASP A 7 9.06 3.04 6.92
N MET A 8 7.74 3.21 7.00
CA MET A 8 7.06 3.73 8.19
C MET A 8 7.20 2.80 9.40
N GLN A 9 7.15 1.47 9.20
CA GLN A 9 7.39 0.50 10.27
C GLN A 9 8.83 0.60 10.78
N MET A 10 9.80 0.72 9.86
CA MET A 10 11.21 0.87 10.19
C MET A 10 11.50 2.18 10.91
N GLU A 11 10.87 3.28 10.48
CA GLU A 11 10.98 4.58 11.14
C GLU A 11 10.38 4.55 12.56
N CYS A 12 9.22 3.89 12.73
CA CYS A 12 8.59 3.70 14.03
C CYS A 12 9.50 2.94 14.99
N VAL A 13 10.08 1.82 14.54
CA VAL A 13 11.06 1.04 15.33
C VAL A 13 12.27 1.91 15.67
N ARG A 14 12.81 2.67 14.72
CA ARG A 14 13.95 3.57 14.97
C ARG A 14 13.64 4.58 16.07
N LYS A 15 12.53 5.31 15.92
CA LYS A 15 12.09 6.34 16.86
C LYS A 15 11.89 5.76 18.25
N PHE A 16 11.32 4.56 18.34
CA PHE A 16 11.11 3.88 19.61
C PHE A 16 12.43 3.48 20.28
N VAL A 17 13.34 2.87 19.52
CA VAL A 17 14.63 2.38 20.04
C VAL A 17 15.54 3.55 20.48
N CYS A 18 15.51 4.68 19.77
CA CYS A 18 16.22 5.90 20.16
C CYS A 18 15.82 6.45 21.55
N CYS A 19 14.67 6.05 22.11
CA CYS A 19 14.24 6.50 23.43
C CYS A 19 15.09 5.95 24.58
N PHE A 20 15.78 4.81 24.36
CA PHE A 20 16.50 4.11 25.43
C PHE A 20 17.84 3.49 25.00
N MET A 21 18.13 3.33 23.71
CA MET A 21 19.43 2.86 23.20
C MET A 21 20.35 4.00 22.76
N LYS A 22 21.65 3.81 22.91
CA LYS A 22 22.68 4.74 22.41
C LYS A 22 22.69 4.72 20.88
N PRO A 23 22.85 5.88 20.21
CA PRO A 23 22.87 5.96 18.75
C PRO A 23 23.91 5.04 18.08
N GLU A 24 25.08 4.86 18.73
CA GLU A 24 26.18 4.02 18.26
C GLU A 24 25.81 2.54 18.12
N HIS A 25 24.83 2.07 18.91
CA HIS A 25 24.40 0.68 18.92
C HIS A 25 23.15 0.45 18.06
N ILE A 26 22.63 1.49 17.41
CA ILE A 26 21.48 1.40 16.51
C ILE A 26 22.02 1.26 15.08
N PRO A 27 21.83 0.09 14.43
CA PRO A 27 22.37 -0.11 13.09
C PRO A 27 21.69 0.81 12.07
N THR A 28 22.44 1.19 11.04
CA THR A 28 21.90 1.94 9.90
C THR A 28 20.80 1.12 9.21
N ASN A 29 20.99 -0.18 9.04
CA ASN A 29 19.93 -1.12 8.62
C ASN A 29 19.29 -1.77 9.86
N LEU A 30 18.07 -1.37 10.22
CA LEU A 30 17.36 -1.89 11.40
C LEU A 30 16.93 -3.36 11.26
N GLN A 31 16.97 -3.95 10.06
CA GLN A 31 16.79 -5.40 9.92
C GLN A 31 17.94 -6.17 10.57
N LYS A 32 19.07 -5.54 10.87
CA LYS A 32 20.15 -6.17 11.63
C LYS A 32 19.96 -6.07 13.16
N LEU A 33 18.94 -5.34 13.61
CA LEU A 33 18.66 -5.21 15.04
C LEU A 33 18.08 -6.53 15.56
N THR A 34 18.79 -7.17 16.48
CA THR A 34 18.37 -8.42 17.11
C THR A 34 17.82 -8.18 18.51
N ILE A 35 17.05 -9.14 19.02
CA ILE A 35 16.58 -9.10 20.42
C ILE A 35 17.77 -9.00 21.38
N ASP A 36 18.87 -9.70 21.10
CA ASP A 36 20.07 -9.71 21.93
C ASP A 36 20.69 -8.31 22.06
N SER A 37 20.73 -7.56 20.95
CA SER A 37 21.24 -6.18 20.93
C SER A 37 20.38 -5.21 21.76
N ILE A 38 19.06 -5.46 21.84
CA ILE A 38 18.14 -4.67 22.66
C ILE A 38 18.29 -5.01 24.14
N THR A 39 18.62 -6.25 24.47
CA THR A 39 18.75 -6.69 25.87
C THR A 39 20.07 -6.32 26.52
N ASP A 40 21.09 -6.02 25.72
CA ASP A 40 22.40 -5.67 26.23
C ASP A 40 22.38 -4.34 26.98
N THR A 41 22.69 -4.37 28.28
CA THR A 41 22.73 -3.18 29.14
C THR A 41 23.81 -2.19 28.72
N SER A 42 24.86 -2.64 28.01
CA SER A 42 25.93 -1.77 27.53
C SER A 42 25.46 -0.81 26.42
N SER A 43 24.43 -1.23 25.66
CA SER A 43 23.86 -0.49 24.53
C SER A 43 22.86 0.59 24.98
N HIS A 44 22.49 0.63 26.26
CA HIS A 44 21.45 1.51 26.78
C HIS A 44 21.98 2.90 27.17
N LEU A 45 21.10 3.89 27.04
CA LEU A 45 21.34 5.23 27.53
C LEU A 45 21.41 5.25 29.07
N PRO A 46 22.24 6.13 29.67
CA PRO A 46 22.19 6.35 31.11
C PRO A 46 20.79 6.75 31.56
N HIS A 47 20.36 6.36 32.77
CA HIS A 47 19.01 6.62 33.29
C HIS A 47 18.53 8.07 33.13
N LYS A 48 19.43 9.05 33.26
CA LYS A 48 19.14 10.49 33.06
C LYS A 48 18.73 10.90 31.64
N HIS A 49 19.01 10.06 30.64
CA HIS A 49 18.77 10.32 29.23
C HIS A 49 17.69 9.43 28.62
N ILE A 50 17.15 8.47 29.36
CA ILE A 50 16.01 7.67 28.92
C ILE A 50 14.78 8.57 28.87
N TYR A 51 14.06 8.53 27.75
CA TYR A 51 12.85 9.32 27.56
C TYR A 51 11.69 8.77 28.41
N ILE A 52 10.98 9.62 29.17
CA ILE A 52 9.81 9.23 30.00
C ILE A 52 8.63 10.19 29.74
N GLY A 53 8.56 10.79 28.55
CA GLY A 53 7.51 11.76 28.19
C GLY A 53 7.89 13.22 28.45
N TYR A 54 6.88 14.06 28.69
CA TYR A 54 6.96 15.54 28.74
C TYR A 54 7.59 16.07 30.04
N SER A 55 8.84 15.72 30.32
CA SER A 55 9.82 16.46 31.15
C SER A 55 10.93 15.52 31.64
N LYS A 56 12.09 16.10 31.97
CA LYS A 56 13.19 15.39 32.66
C LYS A 56 12.77 15.07 34.09
N ILE A 57 11.97 14.02 34.27
CA ILE A 57 11.55 13.55 35.59
C ILE A 57 12.78 12.98 36.30
N LYS A 58 13.16 13.56 37.43
CA LYS A 58 14.14 12.96 38.34
C LYS A 58 13.46 11.79 39.06
N ALA A 59 13.49 10.61 38.43
CA ALA A 59 12.91 9.42 39.02
C ALA A 59 13.94 8.60 39.82
N PRO A 60 13.51 7.88 40.87
CA PRO A 60 14.38 6.95 41.59
C PRO A 60 14.98 5.87 40.68
N SER A 61 16.19 5.40 40.96
CA SER A 61 16.87 4.38 40.13
C SER A 61 16.01 3.12 39.93
N LYS A 62 15.34 2.64 40.99
CA LYS A 62 14.44 1.47 40.92
C LYS A 62 13.25 1.66 39.96
N PHE A 63 12.80 2.91 39.77
CA PHE A 63 11.76 3.22 38.79
C PHE A 63 12.34 3.20 37.37
N MET A 64 13.53 3.76 37.19
CA MET A 64 14.23 3.76 35.90
C MET A 64 14.54 2.34 35.42
N ASP A 65 14.92 1.43 36.31
CA ASP A 65 15.15 0.02 35.98
C ASP A 65 13.87 -0.64 35.44
N LYS A 66 12.71 -0.34 36.04
CA LYS A 66 11.40 -0.83 35.57
C LYS A 66 10.99 -0.21 34.24
N VAL A 67 11.26 1.09 34.05
CA VAL A 67 11.00 1.79 32.79
C VAL A 67 11.84 1.18 31.66
N LEU A 68 13.13 0.96 31.91
CA LEU A 68 14.03 0.31 30.97
C LEU A 68 13.56 -1.11 30.62
N GLN A 69 13.18 -1.91 31.63
CA GLN A 69 12.59 -3.23 31.41
C GLN A 69 11.31 -3.17 30.56
N GLY A 70 10.47 -2.16 30.78
CA GLY A 70 9.28 -1.89 29.97
C GLY A 70 9.62 -1.57 28.51
N TYR A 71 10.59 -0.69 28.27
CA TYR A 71 11.10 -0.36 26.94
C TYR A 71 11.68 -1.59 26.22
N MET A 72 12.49 -2.38 26.91
CA MET A 72 13.06 -3.63 26.37
C MET A 72 11.95 -4.61 25.98
N SER A 73 10.99 -4.83 26.86
CA SER A 73 9.88 -5.76 26.62
C SER A 73 9.01 -5.31 25.44
N ALA A 74 8.70 -4.01 25.37
CA ALA A 74 7.95 -3.43 24.27
C ALA A 74 8.73 -3.51 22.93
N ALA A 75 10.02 -3.21 22.93
CA ALA A 75 10.87 -3.31 21.75
C ALA A 75 10.97 -4.76 21.24
N GLN A 76 11.10 -5.73 22.15
CA GLN A 76 11.06 -7.16 21.81
C GLN A 76 9.73 -7.56 21.16
N ILE A 77 8.62 -7.10 21.71
CA ILE A 77 7.29 -7.36 21.14
C ILE A 77 7.17 -6.70 19.76
N MET A 78 7.64 -5.46 19.61
CA MET A 78 7.66 -4.75 18.33
C MET A 78 8.46 -5.51 17.28
N LEU A 79 9.70 -5.94 17.58
CA LEU A 79 10.49 -6.72 16.64
C LEU A 79 9.86 -8.07 16.28
N LYS A 80 9.19 -8.73 17.24
CA LYS A 80 8.50 -10.01 16.99
C LYS A 80 7.22 -9.85 16.16
N LYS A 81 6.47 -8.76 16.38
CA LYS A 81 5.15 -8.56 15.76
C LYS A 81 5.19 -7.76 14.47
N LEU A 82 6.17 -6.87 14.30
CA LEU A 82 6.28 -6.09 13.08
C LEU A 82 6.96 -6.91 11.98
N PRO A 83 6.42 -6.93 10.76
CA PRO A 83 6.99 -7.68 9.64
C PRO A 83 8.20 -6.96 9.01
N THR A 84 9.19 -6.56 9.82
CA THR A 84 10.37 -5.79 9.39
C THR A 84 11.27 -6.54 8.40
N HIS A 85 11.23 -7.88 8.45
CA HIS A 85 11.96 -8.79 7.55
C HIS A 85 11.10 -9.34 6.41
N ASN A 86 9.86 -8.88 6.25
CA ASN A 86 8.98 -9.43 5.22
C ASN A 86 9.46 -9.01 3.83
N SER A 87 10.01 -9.99 3.09
CA SER A 87 10.52 -9.80 1.73
C SER A 87 9.49 -9.21 0.76
N THR A 88 8.20 -9.44 0.98
CA THR A 88 7.13 -8.89 0.14
C THR A 88 6.92 -7.39 0.42
N LEU A 89 6.95 -6.97 1.68
CA LEU A 89 6.82 -5.54 2.02
C LEU A 89 8.03 -4.73 1.56
N VAL A 90 9.22 -5.32 1.64
CA VAL A 90 10.47 -4.76 1.10
C VAL A 90 10.42 -4.69 -0.43
N ALA A 91 9.86 -5.71 -1.09
CA ALA A 91 9.66 -5.68 -2.53
C ALA A 91 8.66 -4.57 -2.95
N PHE A 92 7.66 -4.28 -2.13
CA PHE A 92 6.71 -3.22 -2.41
C PHE A 92 7.26 -1.80 -2.19
N SER A 93 8.21 -1.61 -1.27
CA SER A 93 8.85 -0.28 -1.13
C SER A 93 9.67 0.08 -2.36
N ALA A 94 10.28 -0.90 -3.03
CA ALA A 94 11.03 -0.68 -4.27
C ALA A 94 10.18 -0.17 -5.46
N MET A 95 8.85 -0.17 -5.35
CA MET A 95 7.94 0.42 -6.34
C MET A 95 7.75 1.93 -6.14
N ASP A 96 8.33 2.52 -5.09
CA ASP A 96 8.30 3.97 -4.87
C ASP A 96 9.25 4.67 -5.87
N PRO A 97 8.75 5.62 -6.68
CA PRO A 97 9.56 6.36 -7.64
C PRO A 97 10.71 7.14 -7.00
N ASP A 98 10.58 7.53 -5.72
CA ASP A 98 11.61 8.28 -5.00
C ASP A 98 12.87 7.45 -4.69
N LEU A 99 12.79 6.11 -4.78
CA LEU A 99 13.88 5.20 -4.46
C LEU A 99 14.69 4.74 -5.69
N THR A 100 14.39 5.28 -6.87
CA THR A 100 14.87 4.80 -8.19
C THR A 100 16.38 4.66 -8.37
N ASN A 101 17.23 5.25 -7.52
CA ASN A 101 18.70 5.18 -7.65
C ASN A 101 19.39 4.22 -6.66
N ASP A 102 18.65 3.43 -5.88
CA ASP A 102 19.25 2.49 -4.94
C ASP A 102 19.50 1.12 -5.59
N SER A 103 20.73 0.61 -5.42
CA SER A 103 21.12 -0.75 -5.80
C SER A 103 20.18 -1.85 -5.27
N VAL A 104 19.54 -1.59 -4.12
CA VAL A 104 18.61 -2.52 -3.47
C VAL A 104 17.26 -2.60 -4.19
N VAL A 105 16.85 -1.54 -4.90
CA VAL A 105 15.58 -1.48 -5.64
C VAL A 105 15.54 -2.47 -6.80
N MET A 106 16.65 -2.62 -7.53
CA MET A 106 16.74 -3.60 -8.63
C MET A 106 16.48 -5.03 -8.13
N SER A 107 17.16 -5.44 -7.06
CA SER A 107 17.00 -6.79 -6.49
C SER A 107 15.58 -7.02 -5.98
N ASN A 108 14.98 -6.01 -5.36
CA ASN A 108 13.62 -6.08 -4.82
C ASN A 108 12.54 -6.14 -5.91
N LEU A 109 12.71 -5.42 -7.02
CA LEU A 109 11.82 -5.50 -8.18
C LEU A 109 11.94 -6.86 -8.89
N GLU A 110 13.11 -7.48 -8.92
CA GLU A 110 13.25 -8.86 -9.41
C GLU A 110 12.55 -9.87 -8.49
N ILE A 111 12.66 -9.71 -7.17
CA ILE A 111 11.92 -10.52 -6.19
C ILE A 111 10.41 -10.34 -6.37
N LEU A 112 9.96 -9.11 -6.62
CA LEU A 112 8.56 -8.81 -6.89
C LEU A 112 8.05 -9.55 -8.13
N GLY A 113 8.81 -9.48 -9.23
CA GLY A 113 8.47 -10.18 -10.48
C GLY A 113 8.35 -11.70 -10.28
N LYS A 114 9.24 -12.30 -9.47
CA LYS A 114 9.15 -13.73 -9.11
C LYS A 114 7.93 -14.05 -8.24
N LYS A 115 7.55 -13.16 -7.33
CA LYS A 115 6.35 -13.35 -6.47
C LYS A 115 5.05 -13.16 -7.25
N LEU A 116 5.07 -12.30 -8.26
CA LEU A 116 3.94 -11.97 -9.14
C LEU A 116 4.05 -12.66 -10.50
N ASP A 117 4.67 -13.85 -10.53
CA ASP A 117 4.93 -14.61 -11.77
C ASP A 117 3.65 -14.96 -12.55
N HIS A 118 2.51 -15.04 -11.86
CA HIS A 118 1.20 -15.30 -12.45
C HIS A 118 0.68 -14.15 -13.32
N PHE A 119 1.24 -12.94 -13.20
CA PHE A 119 0.91 -11.79 -14.04
C PHE A 119 1.84 -11.64 -15.26
N LEU A 120 2.91 -12.46 -15.33
CA LEU A 120 3.90 -12.43 -16.40
C LEU A 120 3.74 -13.67 -17.29
N THR A 121 3.63 -13.47 -18.60
CA THR A 121 3.75 -14.59 -19.56
C THR A 121 5.21 -15.03 -19.69
N ALA A 122 5.46 -16.25 -20.18
CA ALA A 122 6.83 -16.77 -20.35
C ALA A 122 7.72 -15.87 -21.24
N GLU A 123 7.10 -15.17 -22.19
CA GLU A 123 7.74 -14.23 -23.11
C GLU A 123 8.07 -12.87 -22.44
N GLU A 124 7.27 -12.45 -21.46
CA GLU A 124 7.43 -11.17 -20.74
C GLU A 124 8.53 -11.22 -19.66
N LYS A 125 8.97 -12.41 -19.21
CA LYS A 125 9.96 -12.56 -18.12
C LYS A 125 11.37 -12.07 -18.47
N GLY A 126 11.78 -12.22 -19.73
CA GLY A 126 13.05 -11.70 -20.23
C GLY A 126 13.04 -10.17 -20.25
N PRO A 127 12.14 -9.56 -21.04
CA PRO A 127 11.98 -8.11 -21.15
C PRO A 127 11.72 -7.41 -19.80
N TYR A 128 11.04 -8.06 -18.86
CA TYR A 128 10.84 -7.53 -17.50
C TYR A 128 12.16 -7.17 -16.80
N LYS A 129 13.18 -8.04 -16.89
CA LYS A 129 14.48 -7.78 -16.24
C LYS A 129 15.21 -6.59 -16.89
N ASP A 130 15.06 -6.45 -18.20
CA ASP A 130 15.67 -5.34 -18.94
C ASP A 130 14.94 -4.03 -18.65
N GLU A 131 13.61 -4.04 -18.53
CA GLU A 131 12.81 -2.89 -18.09
C GLU A 131 13.16 -2.47 -16.66
N VAL A 132 13.34 -3.40 -15.72
CA VAL A 132 13.76 -3.10 -14.34
C VAL A 132 15.12 -2.41 -14.32
N ARG A 133 16.08 -2.88 -15.12
CA ARG A 133 17.41 -2.25 -15.22
C ARG A 133 17.35 -0.86 -15.84
N ALA A 134 16.51 -0.69 -16.87
CA ALA A 134 16.32 0.59 -17.53
C ALA A 134 15.63 1.59 -16.60
N TYR A 135 14.65 1.16 -15.79
CA TYR A 135 13.94 1.98 -14.82
C TYR A 135 14.86 2.52 -13.71
N VAL A 136 15.71 1.67 -13.12
CA VAL A 136 16.63 2.05 -12.04
C VAL A 136 17.68 3.09 -12.49
N ASN A 137 18.02 3.12 -13.78
CA ASN A 137 19.02 4.06 -14.30
C ASN A 137 18.38 5.30 -14.95
N ASP A 138 17.05 5.42 -14.96
CA ASP A 138 16.34 6.47 -15.68
C ASP A 138 16.18 7.74 -14.85
N LYS A 139 16.94 8.78 -15.23
CA LYS A 139 16.85 10.12 -14.63
C LYS A 139 15.79 11.02 -15.27
N THR A 140 15.10 10.54 -16.30
CA THR A 140 14.10 11.32 -17.06
C THR A 140 12.66 11.14 -16.55
N LEU A 141 12.49 10.38 -15.46
CA LEU A 141 11.19 10.08 -14.88
C LEU A 141 10.53 11.35 -14.28
N PRO A 142 9.19 11.49 -14.40
CA PRO A 142 8.46 12.59 -13.79
C PRO A 142 8.52 12.50 -12.26
N PRO A 143 8.46 13.64 -11.54
CA PRO A 143 8.50 13.65 -10.09
C PRO A 143 7.39 12.78 -9.49
N ALA A 144 7.68 12.11 -8.37
CA ALA A 144 6.71 11.27 -7.68
C ALA A 144 5.48 12.08 -7.29
N ASN A 145 4.30 11.47 -7.45
CA ASN A 145 3.03 12.02 -7.00
C ASN A 145 2.60 11.32 -5.69
N ASP A 146 1.79 11.97 -4.87
CA ASP A 146 1.22 11.40 -3.64
C ASP A 146 0.50 10.06 -3.88
N ARG A 147 -0.02 9.87 -5.10
CA ARG A 147 -0.65 8.65 -5.58
C ARG A 147 0.26 7.90 -6.54
N VAL A 148 1.16 7.08 -5.97
CA VAL A 148 2.08 6.22 -6.73
C VAL A 148 1.35 5.28 -7.70
N ASP A 149 0.16 4.81 -7.36
CA ASP A 149 -0.70 4.02 -8.26
C ASP A 149 -1.09 4.80 -9.53
N LYS A 150 -1.42 6.09 -9.38
CA LYS A 150 -1.72 6.94 -10.53
C LYS A 150 -0.46 7.29 -11.31
N TRP A 151 0.67 7.44 -10.64
CA TRP A 151 1.96 7.72 -11.25
C TRP A 151 2.38 6.58 -12.20
N TRP A 152 2.30 5.32 -11.74
CA TRP A 152 2.57 4.16 -12.59
C TRP A 152 1.56 3.98 -13.73
N ALA A 153 0.34 4.49 -13.57
CA ALA A 153 -0.69 4.49 -14.62
C ALA A 153 -0.58 5.68 -15.59
N GLN A 154 0.34 6.63 -15.39
CA GLN A 154 0.53 7.74 -16.32
C GLN A 154 1.09 7.24 -17.64
N GLU A 155 0.60 7.79 -18.74
CA GLU A 155 1.01 7.39 -20.09
C GLU A 155 2.52 7.52 -20.29
N SER A 156 3.15 8.56 -19.73
CA SER A 156 4.60 8.78 -19.81
C SER A 156 5.46 7.67 -19.18
N VAL A 157 4.92 6.97 -18.17
CA VAL A 157 5.61 5.88 -17.45
C VAL A 157 5.17 4.53 -18.03
N SER A 158 3.87 4.33 -18.20
CA SER A 158 3.29 3.10 -18.71
C SER A 158 3.66 2.81 -20.17
N SER A 159 3.90 3.83 -21.00
CA SER A 159 4.37 3.63 -22.38
C SER A 159 5.85 3.25 -22.45
N LYS A 160 6.65 3.70 -21.48
CA LYS A 160 8.09 3.48 -21.43
C LYS A 160 8.47 2.16 -20.76
N TYR A 161 7.68 1.75 -19.77
CA TYR A 161 7.86 0.51 -19.00
C TYR A 161 6.55 -0.27 -18.88
N PRO A 162 6.02 -0.83 -19.98
CA PRO A 162 4.70 -1.46 -19.99
C PRO A 162 4.61 -2.68 -19.08
N ILE A 163 5.64 -3.53 -19.02
CA ILE A 163 5.62 -4.78 -18.25
C ILE A 163 5.82 -4.49 -16.77
N LEU A 164 6.75 -3.60 -16.42
CA LEU A 164 6.98 -3.18 -15.05
C LEU A 164 5.76 -2.44 -14.47
N SER A 165 5.12 -1.58 -15.26
CA SER A 165 3.89 -0.88 -14.85
C SER A 165 2.74 -1.85 -14.63
N LYS A 166 2.56 -2.86 -15.50
CA LYS A 166 1.57 -3.92 -15.34
C LYS A 166 1.75 -4.68 -14.02
N VAL A 167 2.97 -5.11 -13.70
CA VAL A 167 3.27 -5.84 -12.46
C VAL A 167 3.06 -4.95 -11.23
N THR A 168 3.51 -3.70 -11.29
CA THR A 168 3.39 -2.74 -10.19
C THR A 168 1.93 -2.34 -9.93
N LEU A 169 1.13 -2.13 -10.97
CA LEU A 169 -0.30 -1.88 -10.84
C LEU A 169 -1.04 -3.10 -10.29
N ALA A 170 -0.69 -4.30 -10.75
CA ALA A 170 -1.23 -5.54 -10.21
C ALA A 170 -0.91 -5.71 -8.72
N ALA A 171 0.34 -5.45 -8.31
CA ALA A 171 0.77 -5.41 -6.91
C ALA A 171 -0.09 -4.45 -6.08
N PHE A 172 -0.38 -3.28 -6.64
CA PHE A 172 -1.23 -2.30 -5.97
C PHE A 172 -2.68 -2.75 -5.85
N THR A 173 -3.26 -3.49 -6.81
CA THR A 173 -4.66 -3.95 -6.71
C THR A 173 -4.96 -4.74 -5.44
N VAL A 174 -4.00 -5.51 -4.92
CA VAL A 174 -4.12 -6.26 -3.66
C VAL A 174 -4.41 -5.34 -2.46
N PHE A 175 -3.90 -4.10 -2.51
CA PHE A 175 -4.06 -3.10 -1.44
C PHE A 175 -5.12 -2.04 -1.76
N HIS A 176 -5.62 -1.99 -2.99
CA HIS A 176 -6.74 -1.14 -3.38
C HIS A 176 -8.07 -1.79 -3.00
N GLY A 177 -8.23 -2.06 -1.71
CA GLY A 177 -9.53 -2.36 -1.12
C GLY A 177 -10.20 -1.15 -0.43
N PRO A 178 -10.60 -0.07 -1.12
CA PRO A 178 -11.39 1.02 -0.52
C PRO A 178 -12.88 0.92 -0.86
N LEU A 179 -13.46 -0.29 -0.86
CA LEU A 179 -14.91 -0.48 -1.00
C LEU A 179 -15.51 -1.35 0.09
N VAL A 180 -14.77 -2.32 0.60
CA VAL A 180 -15.30 -3.31 1.55
C VAL A 180 -15.46 -2.72 2.96
N GLU A 181 -14.49 -1.95 3.48
CA GLU A 181 -14.62 -1.33 4.81
C GLU A 181 -15.66 -0.20 4.87
N SER A 182 -15.71 0.64 3.83
CA SER A 182 -16.77 1.63 3.68
C SER A 182 -18.13 0.95 3.48
N ALA A 183 -18.18 -0.15 2.74
CA ALA A 183 -19.40 -0.95 2.63
C ALA A 183 -19.78 -1.56 3.97
N PHE A 184 -18.85 -2.08 4.79
CA PHE A 184 -19.16 -2.62 6.11
C PHE A 184 -19.63 -1.56 7.10
N SER A 185 -19.03 -0.36 7.07
CA SER A 185 -19.48 0.77 7.88
C SER A 185 -20.88 1.23 7.46
N GLU A 186 -21.12 1.32 6.14
CA GLU A 186 -22.43 1.68 5.59
C GLU A 186 -23.47 0.57 5.81
N MET A 187 -23.08 -0.70 5.70
CA MET A 187 -23.90 -1.88 5.96
C MET A 187 -24.26 -1.98 7.43
N SER A 188 -23.30 -1.74 8.33
CA SER A 188 -23.55 -1.64 9.77
C SER A 188 -24.54 -0.50 10.06
N ARG A 189 -24.41 0.64 9.37
CA ARG A 189 -25.38 1.75 9.47
C ARG A 189 -26.79 1.39 8.99
N ILE A 190 -26.89 0.57 7.93
CA ILE A 190 -28.18 0.10 7.37
C ILE A 190 -28.82 -1.01 8.22
N ILE A 191 -28.01 -1.92 8.77
CA ILE A 191 -28.47 -3.04 9.60
C ILE A 191 -28.88 -2.56 11.00
N ASN A 192 -28.20 -1.53 11.55
CA ASN A 192 -28.29 -1.18 12.97
C ASN A 192 -29.02 0.14 13.28
N LYS A 193 -30.09 0.47 12.53
CA LYS A 193 -31.11 1.42 13.01
C LYS A 193 -32.51 0.89 12.70
N GLN A 194 -33.39 1.07 13.68
CA GLN A 194 -34.75 0.54 13.84
C GLN A 194 -35.76 0.75 12.68
N THR A 195 -35.35 1.01 11.43
CA THR A 195 -36.27 1.36 10.34
C THR A 195 -35.98 0.82 8.93
N ASN A 196 -34.92 0.05 8.65
CA ASN A 196 -34.66 -0.42 7.27
C ASN A 196 -34.72 -1.94 7.09
N ARG A 197 -35.86 -2.42 6.57
CA ARG A 197 -36.09 -3.81 6.13
C ARG A 197 -35.57 -4.04 4.70
N MET A 198 -34.29 -3.76 4.44
CA MET A 198 -33.71 -4.12 3.13
C MET A 198 -33.22 -5.56 3.18
N SER A 199 -33.66 -6.41 2.24
CA SER A 199 -33.11 -7.76 2.13
C SER A 199 -31.65 -7.69 1.66
N VAL A 200 -30.84 -8.67 2.08
CA VAL A 200 -29.41 -8.77 1.70
C VAL A 200 -29.24 -8.78 0.17
N GLN A 201 -30.20 -9.36 -0.56
CA GLN A 201 -30.19 -9.41 -2.02
C GLN A 201 -30.35 -8.02 -2.66
N MET A 202 -31.27 -7.21 -2.15
CA MET A 202 -31.52 -5.85 -2.67
C MET A 202 -30.35 -4.90 -2.37
N LEU A 203 -29.69 -5.10 -1.23
CA LEU A 203 -28.48 -4.39 -0.87
C LEU A 203 -27.29 -4.75 -1.78
N ASN A 204 -27.11 -6.04 -2.09
CA ASN A 204 -26.04 -6.49 -2.98
C ASN A 204 -26.21 -5.90 -4.40
N ALA A 205 -27.45 -5.89 -4.91
CA ALA A 205 -27.77 -5.24 -6.19
C ALA A 205 -27.44 -3.74 -6.16
N TYR A 206 -27.78 -3.03 -5.08
CA TYR A 206 -27.48 -1.60 -4.95
C TYR A 206 -25.97 -1.32 -4.89
N GLN A 207 -25.21 -2.12 -4.15
CA GLN A 207 -23.75 -1.98 -4.07
C GLN A 207 -23.09 -2.25 -5.43
N THR A 208 -23.54 -3.28 -6.14
CA THR A 208 -23.04 -3.61 -7.48
C THR A 208 -23.21 -2.43 -8.44
N ILE A 209 -24.44 -1.88 -8.52
CA ILE A 209 -24.73 -0.72 -9.37
C ILE A 209 -23.93 0.51 -8.93
N LYS A 210 -23.84 0.77 -7.62
CA LYS A 210 -23.05 1.90 -7.09
C LYS A 210 -21.59 1.82 -7.51
N TYR A 211 -20.98 0.63 -7.43
CA TYR A 211 -19.58 0.44 -7.77
C TYR A 211 -19.32 0.46 -9.26
N GLU A 212 -20.24 -0.07 -10.07
CA GLU A 212 -20.18 0.02 -11.52
C GLU A 212 -20.28 1.47 -12.02
N LEU A 213 -21.19 2.27 -11.43
CA LEU A 213 -21.31 3.70 -11.73
C LEU A 213 -20.06 4.49 -11.29
N LYS A 214 -19.49 4.14 -10.14
CA LYS A 214 -18.26 4.77 -9.65
C LYS A 214 -17.04 4.41 -10.51
N ALA A 215 -16.94 3.16 -10.96
CA ALA A 215 -15.87 2.71 -11.84
C ALA A 215 -15.95 3.35 -13.24
N SER A 216 -17.17 3.55 -13.75
CA SER A 216 -17.42 4.20 -15.03
C SER A 216 -17.41 5.74 -14.97
N ASN A 217 -17.22 6.33 -13.77
CA ASN A 217 -17.28 7.76 -13.50
C ASN A 217 -18.50 8.47 -14.14
N SER A 218 -19.60 7.73 -14.28
CA SER A 218 -20.81 8.14 -15.01
C SER A 218 -21.97 8.22 -14.02
N SER A 219 -22.83 9.22 -14.17
CA SER A 219 -24.02 9.32 -13.32
C SER A 219 -25.02 8.20 -13.66
N ALA A 220 -25.83 7.76 -12.68
CA ALA A 220 -26.89 6.78 -12.93
C ALA A 220 -27.83 7.23 -14.06
N LEU A 221 -28.07 8.53 -14.19
CA LEU A 221 -28.88 9.13 -15.24
C LEU A 221 -28.26 8.99 -16.63
N GLU A 222 -26.93 9.06 -16.75
CA GLU A 222 -26.22 8.84 -18.01
C GLU A 222 -26.13 7.36 -18.35
N PHE A 223 -25.87 6.50 -17.36
CA PHE A 223 -25.75 5.06 -17.53
C PHE A 223 -27.08 4.41 -17.94
N PHE A 224 -28.19 4.82 -17.32
CA PHE A 224 -29.54 4.32 -17.63
C PHE A 224 -30.27 5.13 -18.71
N ARG A 225 -29.62 6.11 -19.34
CA ARG A 225 -30.23 6.85 -20.45
C ARG A 225 -30.45 5.90 -21.61
N ARG A 226 -31.71 5.48 -21.85
CA ARG A 226 -32.09 4.78 -23.09
C ARG A 226 -31.57 5.62 -24.26
N LYS A 227 -30.67 5.06 -25.07
CA LYS A 227 -30.42 5.56 -26.43
C LYS A 227 -31.80 5.56 -27.11
N LYS A 228 -32.36 6.74 -27.40
CA LYS A 228 -33.59 6.85 -28.18
C LYS A 228 -33.31 6.31 -29.58
N THR A 229 -33.50 5.01 -29.79
CA THR A 229 -33.63 4.46 -31.13
C THR A 229 -34.99 4.91 -31.66
N LEU A 230 -34.95 5.51 -32.84
CA LEU A 230 -36.00 6.29 -33.50
C LEU A 230 -37.32 5.51 -33.58
N LYS A 231 -38.43 6.20 -33.32
CA LYS A 231 -39.77 5.74 -33.76
C LYS A 231 -39.69 5.49 -35.27
N GLN A 232 -39.94 4.27 -35.70
CA GLN A 232 -40.17 3.96 -37.11
C GLN A 232 -41.37 4.79 -37.57
N THR A 233 -41.16 5.70 -38.53
CA THR A 233 -42.23 6.30 -39.33
C THR A 233 -42.88 5.20 -40.18
N PRO A 234 -44.22 5.14 -40.27
CA PRO A 234 -44.90 4.09 -41.02
C PRO A 234 -44.59 4.22 -42.52
N SER A 235 -44.08 3.14 -43.11
CA SER A 235 -43.85 3.01 -44.55
C SER A 235 -45.19 2.90 -45.30
N THR A 236 -45.47 3.86 -46.18
CA THR A 236 -46.54 3.77 -47.18
C THR A 236 -46.22 2.66 -48.19
N PRO A 237 -47.14 1.71 -48.48
CA PRO A 237 -46.89 0.68 -49.48
C PRO A 237 -47.12 1.24 -50.90
N SER A 238 -46.08 1.22 -51.73
CA SER A 238 -46.19 1.44 -53.18
C SER A 238 -46.58 0.12 -53.84
N TYR A 239 -47.83 0.01 -54.28
CA TYR A 239 -48.28 -1.05 -55.18
C TYR A 239 -47.68 -0.82 -56.58
N ALA A 240 -46.86 -1.76 -57.05
CA ALA A 240 -46.52 -1.88 -58.45
C ALA A 240 -47.68 -2.59 -59.17
N GLY A 241 -48.35 -1.87 -60.06
CA GLY A 241 -49.33 -2.41 -60.99
C GLY A 241 -48.79 -2.35 -62.42
N THR A 242 -48.72 -3.53 -63.03
CA THR A 242 -48.78 -3.87 -64.48
C THR A 242 -48.02 -3.02 -65.47
#